data_AF-A0A7H9E996-F1
#
_entry.id   AF-A0A7H9E996-F1
#
_cell.length_a   1.000
_cell.length_b   1.000
_cell.length_c   1.000
_cell.angle_alpha   90.00
_cell.angle_beta   90.00
_cell.angle_gamma   90.00
#
_symmetry.space_group_name_H-M   'P 1'
#
loop_
_entity.id
_entity.type
_entity.pdbx_description
1 polymer ?
#
loop_
_entity_poly.entity_id
_entity_poly.type
_entity_poly.pdbx_seq_one_letter_code
_entity_poly.pdbx_strand_id
1 'polypeptide(L)'
;MDKEQIIRNYFRAWLSPNLEVVQNIFDENAIYSECYGPVYRNKKEIISWFENWNKQGKVIAWPIERLIINGDTSIAEWHFKCNYQGKISEFDGVSIIEFNDQNKIISVKEYQSKPKHYYPYSK
;
A
#
# COMPACT_ATOMS: atom_id res chain seq x y z
N MET A 1 11.52 -13.88 -5.57
CA MET A 1 11.71 -12.83 -4.55
C MET A 1 11.02 -13.33 -3.29
N ASP A 2 11.60 -13.12 -2.13
CA ASP A 2 10.86 -13.32 -0.89
C ASP A 2 9.74 -12.27 -0.74
N LYS A 3 8.74 -12.58 0.09
CA LYS A 3 7.56 -11.73 0.32
C LYS A 3 7.94 -10.36 0.90
N GLU A 4 8.98 -10.30 1.73
CA GLU A 4 9.48 -9.05 2.29
C GLU A 4 9.95 -8.10 1.20
N GLN A 5 10.78 -8.60 0.29
CA GLN A 5 11.34 -7.84 -0.83
C GLN A 5 10.24 -7.38 -1.78
N ILE A 6 9.22 -8.21 -2.03
CA ILE A 6 8.05 -7.84 -2.84
C ILE A 6 7.32 -6.65 -2.22
N ILE A 7 7.03 -6.72 -0.91
CA ILE A 7 6.33 -5.65 -0.18
C ILE A 7 7.17 -4.38 -0.17
N ARG A 8 8.47 -4.47 0.16
CA ARG A 8 9.36 -3.30 0.16
C ARG A 8 9.50 -2.67 -1.23
N ASN A 9 9.56 -3.49 -2.28
CA ASN A 9 9.60 -3.00 -3.66
C ASN A 9 8.29 -2.31 -4.04
N TYR A 10 7.15 -2.84 -3.62
CA TYR A 10 5.85 -2.21 -3.84
C TYR A 10 5.78 -0.80 -3.23
N PHE A 11 6.12 -0.66 -1.95
CA PHE A 11 6.12 0.63 -1.25
C PHE A 11 7.12 1.61 -1.90
N ARG A 12 8.30 1.12 -2.29
CA ARG A 12 9.30 1.91 -3.01
C ARG A 12 8.81 2.36 -4.40
N ALA A 13 8.04 1.52 -5.09
CA ALA A 13 7.48 1.85 -6.40
C ALA A 13 6.51 3.04 -6.32
N TRP A 14 5.92 3.33 -5.18
CA TRP A 14 5.12 4.54 -4.98
C TRP A 14 5.96 5.80 -4.68
N LEU A 15 7.06 5.64 -3.94
CA LEU A 15 8.01 6.74 -3.67
C LEU A 15 8.76 7.19 -4.93
N SER A 16 9.14 6.21 -5.76
CA SER A 16 9.77 6.40 -7.06
C SER A 16 8.95 5.61 -8.08
N PRO A 17 7.95 6.25 -8.73
CA PRO A 17 6.99 5.61 -9.63
C PRO A 17 7.64 4.57 -10.55
N ASN A 18 7.34 3.30 -10.29
CA ASN A 18 7.84 2.18 -11.08
C ASN A 18 6.69 1.22 -11.41
N LEU A 19 6.12 1.39 -12.59
CA LEU A 19 4.99 0.59 -13.07
C LEU A 19 5.35 -0.88 -13.27
N GLU A 20 6.58 -1.18 -13.71
CA GLU A 20 7.03 -2.55 -13.95
C GLU A 20 6.99 -3.39 -12.67
N VAL A 21 7.34 -2.80 -11.52
CA VAL A 21 7.20 -3.47 -10.21
C VAL A 21 5.75 -3.86 -9.96
N VAL A 22 4.81 -2.92 -10.12
CA VAL A 22 3.38 -3.18 -9.91
C VAL A 22 2.87 -4.26 -10.87
N GLN A 23 3.26 -4.19 -12.15
CA GLN A 23 2.91 -5.20 -13.14
C GLN A 23 3.48 -6.59 -12.79
N ASN A 24 4.63 -6.66 -12.14
CA ASN A 24 5.28 -7.93 -11.86
C ASN A 24 4.87 -8.59 -10.54
N ILE A 25 4.36 -7.84 -9.57
CA ILE A 25 4.06 -8.41 -8.24
C ILE A 25 2.61 -8.86 -8.06
N PHE A 26 1.65 -8.28 -8.78
CA PHE A 26 0.23 -8.62 -8.63
C PHE A 26 -0.17 -9.80 -9.52
N ASP A 27 -1.02 -10.67 -8.96
CA ASP A 27 -1.79 -11.67 -9.71
C ASP A 27 -2.84 -10.99 -10.61
N GLU A 28 -3.25 -11.65 -11.68
CA GLU A 28 -4.21 -11.10 -12.65
C GLU A 28 -5.56 -10.73 -11.99
N ASN A 29 -6.02 -11.56 -11.04
CA ASN A 29 -7.29 -11.38 -10.34
C ASN A 29 -7.13 -10.69 -8.97
N ALA A 30 -5.99 -10.03 -8.74
CA ALA A 30 -5.72 -9.41 -7.46
C ALA A 30 -6.75 -8.33 -7.09
N ILE A 31 -7.15 -8.30 -5.83
CA ILE A 31 -8.09 -7.33 -5.28
C ILE A 31 -7.34 -6.35 -4.37
N TYR A 32 -7.58 -5.06 -4.54
CA TYR A 32 -7.02 -4.01 -3.69
C TYR A 32 -8.16 -3.20 -3.07
N SER A 33 -8.23 -3.14 -1.74
CA SER A 33 -9.20 -2.33 -1.00
C SER A 33 -8.49 -1.18 -0.30
N GLU A 34 -8.72 0.04 -0.77
CA GLU A 34 -8.15 1.25 -0.19
C GLU A 34 -8.83 1.61 1.14
N CYS A 35 -8.06 2.22 2.04
CA CYS A 35 -8.48 2.56 3.40
C CYS A 35 -9.65 3.56 3.51
N TYR A 36 -10.03 4.21 2.40
CA TYR A 36 -11.14 5.18 2.33
C TYR A 36 -12.30 4.72 1.43
N GLY A 37 -12.33 3.46 1.00
CA GLY A 37 -13.51 2.82 0.39
C GLY A 37 -13.38 2.29 -1.05
N PRO A 38 -12.52 2.82 -1.95
CA PRO A 38 -12.35 2.24 -3.27
C PRO A 38 -11.88 0.79 -3.25
N VAL A 39 -12.35 0.00 -4.23
CA VAL A 39 -11.90 -1.37 -4.44
C VAL A 39 -11.56 -1.56 -5.91
N TYR A 40 -10.34 -2.02 -6.18
CA TYR A 40 -9.85 -2.44 -7.49
C TYR A 40 -9.92 -3.96 -7.58
N ARG A 41 -10.58 -4.50 -8.60
CA ARG A 41 -11.03 -5.90 -8.66
C ARG A 41 -10.11 -6.83 -9.44
N ASN A 42 -9.08 -6.28 -10.07
CA ASN A 42 -8.11 -7.02 -10.86
C ASN A 42 -6.84 -6.17 -11.04
N LYS A 43 -5.79 -6.81 -11.54
CA LYS A 43 -4.51 -6.18 -11.84
C LYS A 43 -4.61 -4.97 -12.76
N LYS A 44 -5.47 -5.04 -13.78
CA LYS A 44 -5.65 -3.94 -14.75
C LYS A 44 -6.19 -2.68 -14.09
N GLU A 45 -7.14 -2.83 -13.17
CA GLU A 45 -7.67 -1.71 -12.38
C GLU A 45 -6.61 -1.15 -11.41
N ILE A 46 -5.83 -2.01 -10.76
CA ILE A 46 -4.71 -1.60 -9.87
C ILE A 46 -3.65 -0.81 -10.65
N ILE A 47 -3.28 -1.27 -11.85
CA ILE A 47 -2.35 -0.57 -12.74
C ILE A 47 -2.91 0.80 -13.14
N SER A 48 -4.18 0.84 -13.57
CA SER A 48 -4.84 2.08 -13.98
C SER A 48 -4.89 3.09 -12.82
N TRP A 49 -5.15 2.61 -11.60
CA TRP A 49 -5.09 3.43 -10.39
C TRP A 49 -3.68 3.97 -10.15
N PHE A 50 -2.67 3.10 -10.15
CA PHE A 50 -1.29 3.49 -9.95
C PHE A 50 -0.86 4.59 -10.93
N GLU A 51 -1.12 4.42 -12.22
CA GLU A 51 -0.79 5.40 -13.25
C GLU A 51 -1.55 6.72 -13.07
N ASN A 52 -2.86 6.65 -12.82
CA ASN A 52 -3.70 7.84 -12.69
C ASN A 52 -3.40 8.65 -11.42
N TRP A 53 -3.17 7.96 -10.30
CA TRP A 53 -2.79 8.60 -9.05
C TRP A 53 -1.45 9.33 -9.21
N ASN A 54 -0.44 8.68 -9.81
CA ASN A 54 0.89 9.28 -10.00
C ASN A 54 0.94 10.42 -11.03
N LYS A 55 -0.13 10.67 -11.80
CA LYS A 55 -0.28 11.90 -12.61
C LYS A 55 -0.67 13.11 -11.78
N GLN A 56 -1.36 12.90 -10.65
CA GLN A 56 -1.98 13.96 -9.85
C GLN A 56 -1.32 14.12 -8.47
N GLY A 57 -0.70 13.05 -7.98
CA GLY A 57 -0.11 12.95 -6.67
C GLY A 57 1.34 12.47 -6.71
N LYS A 58 2.03 12.75 -5.61
CA LYS A 58 3.38 12.27 -5.32
C LYS A 58 3.43 11.77 -3.88
N VAL A 59 3.84 10.52 -3.69
CA VAL A 59 4.15 10.01 -2.35
C VAL A 59 5.46 10.65 -1.89
N ILE A 60 5.44 11.26 -0.70
CA ILE A 60 6.58 11.93 -0.09
C ILE A 60 7.29 10.98 0.86
N ALA A 61 6.54 10.27 1.70
CA ALA A 61 7.08 9.30 2.63
C ALA A 61 6.09 8.13 2.77
N TRP A 62 6.63 6.92 2.79
CA TRP A 62 5.87 5.72 3.09
C TRP A 62 6.74 4.66 3.81
N PRO A 63 7.37 4.98 4.95
CA PRO A 63 8.14 4.01 5.71
C PRO A 63 7.25 2.88 6.24
N ILE A 64 7.77 1.66 6.17
CA ILE A 64 7.20 0.49 6.87
C ILE A 64 7.80 0.49 8.28
N GLU A 65 6.96 0.68 9.29
CA GLU A 65 7.34 0.69 10.70
C GLU A 65 7.46 -0.73 11.26
N ARG A 66 6.55 -1.60 10.82
CA ARG A 66 6.55 -3.01 11.20
C ARG A 66 6.12 -3.87 10.02
N LEU A 67 6.82 -4.99 9.84
CA LEU A 67 6.48 -6.01 8.86
C LEU A 67 6.43 -7.36 9.55
N ILE A 68 5.30 -8.06 9.42
CA ILE A 68 5.10 -9.42 9.90
C ILE A 68 4.79 -10.29 8.68
N ILE A 69 5.46 -11.43 8.56
CA ILE A 69 5.22 -12.42 7.51
C ILE A 69 4.84 -13.72 8.20
N ASN A 70 3.67 -14.26 7.85
CA ASN A 70 3.15 -15.50 8.40
C ASN A 70 2.52 -16.35 7.28
N GLY A 71 3.29 -17.31 6.76
CA GLY A 71 2.87 -18.11 5.62
C GLY A 71 2.60 -17.21 4.40
N ASP A 72 1.39 -17.26 3.87
CA ASP A 72 0.94 -16.48 2.70
C ASP A 72 0.27 -15.15 3.06
N THR A 73 0.23 -14.81 4.35
CA THR A 73 -0.30 -13.53 4.83
C THR A 73 0.84 -12.69 5.40
N SER A 74 0.87 -11.42 5.02
CA SER A 74 1.77 -10.41 5.58
C SER A 74 0.97 -9.23 6.12
N ILE A 75 1.49 -8.61 7.17
CA ILE A 75 0.96 -7.38 7.77
C ILE A 75 2.05 -6.32 7.73
N ALA A 76 1.78 -5.19 7.08
CA ALA A 76 2.68 -4.05 7.02
C ALA A 76 2.03 -2.85 7.70
N GLU A 77 2.61 -2.38 8.79
CA GLU A 77 2.27 -1.11 9.45
C GLU A 77 3.17 -0.01 8.92
N TRP A 78 2.61 1.16 8.66
CA TRP A 78 3.30 2.24 7.96
C TRP A 78 2.74 3.62 8.28
N HIS A 79 3.56 4.63 8.01
CA HIS A 79 3.17 6.03 7.98
C HIS A 79 3.15 6.51 6.52
N PHE A 80 2.06 7.10 6.04
CA PHE A 80 1.93 7.60 4.67
C PHE A 80 1.84 9.12 4.64
N LYS A 81 2.58 9.72 3.73
CA LYS A 81 2.55 11.16 3.44
C LYS A 81 2.60 11.39 1.95
N CYS A 82 1.69 12.19 1.43
CA CYS A 82 1.63 12.55 0.02
C CYS A 82 1.39 14.04 -0.20
N ASN A 83 1.70 14.47 -1.42
CA ASN A 83 1.17 15.69 -2.01
C ASN A 83 0.21 15.28 -3.13
N TYR A 84 -1.07 15.56 -2.99
CA TYR A 84 -2.06 15.33 -4.04
C TYR A 84 -2.61 16.66 -4.52
N GLN A 85 -2.37 17.02 -5.78
CA GLN A 85 -2.81 18.30 -6.38
C GLN A 85 -2.47 19.54 -5.53
N GLY A 86 -1.28 19.58 -4.93
CA GLY A 86 -0.83 20.69 -4.08
C GLY A 86 -1.26 20.59 -2.62
N LYS A 87 -2.07 19.60 -2.24
CA LYS A 87 -2.50 19.37 -0.85
C LYS A 87 -1.66 18.29 -0.19
N ILE A 88 -0.97 18.66 0.88
CA ILE A 88 -0.26 17.72 1.75
C ILE A 88 -1.27 16.99 2.65
N SER A 89 -1.19 15.67 2.68
CA SER A 89 -1.96 14.82 3.59
C SER A 89 -1.05 13.74 4.18
N GLU A 90 -1.31 13.36 5.42
CA GLU A 90 -0.58 12.29 6.11
C GLU A 90 -1.51 11.51 7.05
N PHE A 91 -1.26 10.21 7.17
CA PHE A 91 -1.98 9.30 8.06
C PHE A 91 -1.20 8.01 8.29
N ASP A 92 -1.53 7.31 9.36
CA ASP A 92 -0.96 5.99 9.66
C ASP A 92 -1.86 4.91 9.09
N GLY A 93 -1.30 3.76 8.76
CA GLY A 93 -2.08 2.66 8.23
C GLY A 93 -1.45 1.30 8.40
N VAL A 94 -2.27 0.31 8.11
CA VAL A 94 -1.86 -1.08 8.04
C VAL A 94 -2.42 -1.72 6.78
N SER A 95 -1.58 -2.46 6.07
CA SER A 95 -1.96 -3.29 4.94
C SER A 95 -1.92 -4.75 5.36
N ILE A 96 -3.02 -5.47 5.14
CA ILE A 96 -3.06 -6.93 5.14
C ILE A 96 -2.86 -7.38 3.70
N ILE A 97 -1.83 -8.18 3.46
CA ILE A 97 -1.38 -8.57 2.12
C ILE A 97 -1.38 -10.09 2.03
N GLU A 98 -2.08 -10.63 1.04
CA GLU A 98 -2.14 -12.08 0.79
C GLU A 98 -1.44 -12.44 -0.50
N PHE A 99 -0.77 -13.59 -0.50
CA PHE A 99 0.00 -14.12 -1.62
C PHE A 99 -0.56 -15.45 -2.10
N ASN A 100 -0.30 -15.78 -3.37
CA ASN A 100 -0.45 -17.15 -3.87
C ASN A 100 0.89 -17.93 -3.78
N ASP A 101 0.84 -19.21 -4.15
CA ASP A 101 1.99 -20.13 -4.16
C ASP A 101 3.15 -19.67 -5.08
N GLN A 102 2.88 -18.75 -6.00
CA GLN A 102 3.88 -18.16 -6.90
C GLN A 102 4.48 -16.86 -6.35
N ASN A 103 4.19 -16.50 -5.09
CA ASN A 103 4.53 -15.23 -4.47
C ASN A 103 4.00 -14.00 -5.25
N LYS A 104 2.84 -14.10 -5.87
CA LYS A 104 2.10 -12.94 -6.39
C LYS A 104 1.13 -12.45 -5.33
N ILE A 105 0.98 -11.13 -5.22
CA ILE A 105 -0.03 -10.52 -4.36
C ILE A 105 -1.40 -10.77 -4.99
N ILE A 106 -2.30 -11.41 -4.24
CA ILE A 106 -3.69 -11.67 -4.63
C ILE A 106 -4.67 -10.74 -3.91
N SER A 107 -4.28 -10.16 -2.78
CA SER A 107 -5.13 -9.27 -2.01
C SER A 107 -4.30 -8.25 -1.25
N VAL A 108 -4.74 -6.98 -1.27
CA VAL A 108 -4.29 -5.95 -0.34
C VAL A 108 -5.52 -5.29 0.26
N LYS A 109 -5.55 -5.17 1.58
CA LYS A 109 -6.59 -4.43 2.30
C LYS A 109 -5.97 -3.46 3.27
N GLU A 110 -6.31 -2.20 3.13
CA GLU A 110 -5.76 -1.12 3.95
C GLU A 110 -6.75 -0.61 4.98
N TYR A 111 -6.23 -0.29 6.15
CA TYR A 111 -6.93 0.42 7.21
C TYR A 111 -6.08 1.63 7.62
N GLN A 112 -6.73 2.74 7.94
CA GLN A 112 -6.04 3.98 8.34
C GLN A 112 -6.40 4.42 9.76
N SER A 113 -5.46 5.09 10.41
CA SER A 113 -5.64 5.85 11.66
C SER A 113 -5.16 7.30 11.48
N LYS A 114 -5.59 8.17 12.39
CA LYS A 114 -5.02 9.52 12.49
C LYS A 114 -3.60 9.43 13.05
N PRO A 115 -2.64 10.19 12.52
CA PRO A 115 -1.25 10.12 12.98
C PRO A 115 -1.05 10.77 14.35
N LYS A 116 -1.95 11.68 14.75
CA LYS A 116 -1.94 12.30 16.07
C LYS A 116 -2.93 11.59 16.96
N HIS A 117 -2.41 10.91 17.96
CA HIS A 117 -3.19 10.36 19.05
C HIS A 117 -3.23 11.35 20.21
N TYR A 118 -4.36 11.39 20.91
CA TYR A 118 -4.50 12.10 22.17
C TYR A 118 -4.91 11.10 23.23
N TYR A 119 -4.50 11.36 24.45
CA TYR A 119 -4.85 10.53 25.60
C TYR A 119 -6.06 11.16 26.28
N PRO A 120 -7.28 10.61 26.09
CA PRO A 120 -8.51 11.22 26.60
C PRO A 120 -8.56 11.34 28.13
N TYR A 121 -7.68 10.62 28.85
CA TYR A 121 -7.63 10.59 30.31
C TYR A 121 -6.31 11.12 30.90
N SER A 122 -5.41 11.67 30.08
CA SER A 122 -4.26 12.37 30.61
C SER A 122 -4.72 13.69 31.21
N LYS A 123 -4.53 13.85 32.53
CA LYS A 123 -4.70 15.13 33.21
C LYS A 123 -3.62 16.12 32.80
#